data_AF-A0A8S3WBL5-F1
#
_entry.id   AF-A0A8S3WBL5-F1
#
_cell.length_a   1.000
_cell.length_b   1.000
_cell.length_c   1.000
_cell.angle_alpha   90.00
_cell.angle_beta   90.00
_cell.angle_gamma   90.00
#
_symmetry.space_group_name_H-M   'P 1'
#
loop_
_entity.id
_entity.type
_entity.pdbx_description
1 polymer ?
#
loop_
_entity_poly.entity_id
_entity_poly.type
_entity_poly.pdbx_seq_one_letter_code
_entity_poly.pdbx_strand_id
1 'polypeptide(L)'
;MAKTLNTVWGCCTLQEGYDDDIKYTKCLKAYHLACVSVKALEINLKWICPNCASTIPKRGTIDNTPVRFNPNVTVRSYKRQALLSPPNNNEAHPLTHDDVRAIMNDVLKSHMADFTKEINRSLRGMLDAEMKTIKGDFKEIKKSMEFINGTFEMLQIDHKANQENIKS
;
A
#
# COMPACT_ATOMS: atom_id res chain seq x y z
N MET A 1 -2.48 0.66 -45.36
CA MET A 1 -1.72 1.70 -44.62
C MET A 1 -2.59 2.23 -43.50
N ALA A 2 -2.39 1.73 -42.27
CA ALA A 2 -3.17 2.17 -41.11
C ALA A 2 -2.67 3.55 -40.67
N LYS A 3 -3.54 4.56 -40.71
CA LYS A 3 -3.28 5.86 -40.09
C LYS A 3 -3.20 5.64 -38.58
N THR A 4 -2.01 5.75 -38.00
CA THR A 4 -1.84 5.92 -36.55
C THR A 4 -2.49 7.25 -36.17
N LEU A 5 -3.75 7.18 -35.72
CA LEU A 5 -4.41 8.32 -35.09
C LEU A 5 -3.59 8.63 -33.82
N ASN A 6 -2.89 9.77 -33.82
CA ASN A 6 -2.25 10.31 -32.63
C ASN A 6 -3.30 10.40 -31.52
N THR A 7 -3.23 9.46 -30.58
CA THR A 7 -4.19 9.35 -29.50
C THR A 7 -3.82 10.43 -28.48
N VAL A 8 -4.71 11.42 -28.32
CA VAL A 8 -4.51 12.49 -27.36
C VAL A 8 -4.96 12.01 -25.99
N TRP A 9 -4.04 11.96 -25.03
CA TRP A 9 -4.33 11.53 -23.67
C TRP A 9 -5.07 12.62 -22.89
N GLY A 10 -6.10 12.20 -22.15
CA GLY A 10 -6.88 13.08 -21.28
C GLY A 10 -6.52 13.02 -19.80
N CYS A 11 -5.67 12.07 -19.38
CA CYS A 11 -5.31 11.84 -17.98
C CYS A 11 -3.85 12.16 -17.63
N CYS A 12 -2.89 11.71 -18.43
CA CYS A 12 -1.45 11.89 -18.16
C CYS A 12 -0.68 12.09 -19.46
N THR A 13 0.52 12.67 -19.36
CA THR A 13 1.42 12.92 -20.50
C THR A 13 2.29 11.73 -20.86
N LEU A 14 2.34 10.72 -20.01
CA LEU A 14 3.14 9.51 -20.19
C LEU A 14 2.33 8.48 -20.99
N GLN A 15 2.92 8.02 -22.09
CA GLN A 15 2.29 7.15 -23.09
C GLN A 15 2.65 5.67 -22.89
N GLU A 16 3.49 5.34 -21.91
CA GLU A 16 4.10 4.01 -21.81
C GLU A 16 3.48 3.16 -20.70
N GLY A 17 3.01 1.97 -21.08
CA GLY A 17 3.02 0.80 -20.19
C GLY A 17 1.69 0.33 -19.58
N TYR A 18 0.54 0.86 -20.00
CA TYR A 18 -0.76 0.35 -19.53
C TYR A 18 -1.56 -0.25 -20.70
N ASP A 19 -1.77 -1.56 -20.65
CA ASP A 19 -2.54 -2.32 -21.66
C ASP A 19 -4.04 -1.99 -21.66
N ASP A 20 -4.52 -1.29 -20.62
CA ASP A 20 -5.93 -1.02 -20.39
C ASP A 20 -6.28 0.48 -20.54
N ASP A 21 -6.75 0.86 -21.73
CA ASP A 21 -7.24 2.21 -22.05
C ASP A 21 -8.73 2.24 -22.44
N ILE A 22 -9.38 3.37 -22.15
CA ILE A 22 -10.75 3.68 -22.58
C ILE A 22 -10.75 4.95 -23.43
N LYS A 23 -11.35 4.85 -24.62
CA LYS A 23 -11.48 5.97 -25.56
C LYS A 23 -12.90 6.51 -25.53
N TYR A 24 -13.05 7.81 -25.28
CA TYR A 24 -14.35 8.45 -25.35
C TYR A 24 -14.61 8.97 -26.76
N THR A 25 -15.70 8.53 -27.39
CA THR A 25 -16.02 8.82 -28.79
C THR A 25 -16.28 10.31 -29.07
N LYS A 26 -16.79 11.07 -28.09
CA LYS A 26 -17.14 12.49 -28.33
C LYS A 26 -15.93 13.43 -28.34
N CYS A 27 -14.99 13.24 -27.43
CA CYS A 27 -13.81 14.11 -27.33
C CYS A 27 -12.54 13.49 -27.93
N LEU A 28 -12.62 12.24 -28.40
CA LEU A 28 -11.52 11.47 -29.00
C LEU A 28 -10.27 11.39 -28.11
N LYS A 29 -10.46 11.52 -26.79
CA LYS A 29 -9.37 11.37 -25.81
C LYS A 29 -9.36 9.96 -25.24
N ALA A 30 -8.16 9.44 -25.03
CA ALA A 30 -7.93 8.20 -24.30
C ALA A 30 -7.58 8.46 -22.84
N TYR A 31 -7.95 7.51 -21.99
CA TYR A 31 -7.69 7.54 -20.56
C TYR A 31 -7.27 6.14 -20.11
N HIS A 32 -6.25 6.03 -19.27
CA HIS A 32 -5.96 4.75 -18.62
C HIS A 32 -7.09 4.40 -17.65
N LEU A 33 -7.52 3.14 -17.63
CA LEU A 33 -8.54 2.67 -16.69
C LEU A 33 -8.13 2.97 -15.23
N ALA A 34 -6.84 2.82 -14.92
CA ALA A 34 -6.26 3.17 -13.62
C ALA A 34 -6.43 4.67 -13.28
N CYS A 35 -6.27 5.56 -14.26
CA CYS A 35 -6.40 7.01 -14.03
C CYS A 35 -7.84 7.45 -13.77
N VAL A 36 -8.83 6.71 -14.30
CA VAL A 36 -10.26 7.04 -14.14
C VAL A 36 -10.98 6.12 -13.15
N SER A 37 -10.25 5.21 -12.49
CA SER A 37 -10.78 4.24 -11.52
C SER A 37 -11.95 3.41 -12.07
N VAL A 38 -11.96 3.13 -13.37
CA VAL A 38 -12.99 2.31 -14.03
C VAL A 38 -12.49 0.88 -14.16
N LYS A 39 -13.30 -0.09 -13.75
CA LYS A 39 -12.97 -1.51 -13.94
C LYS A 39 -13.26 -1.92 -15.38
N ALA A 40 -12.42 -2.76 -15.99
CA ALA A 40 -12.58 -3.21 -17.38
C ALA A 40 -13.97 -3.83 -17.69
N LEU A 41 -14.61 -4.43 -16.69
CA LEU A 41 -15.95 -5.03 -16.80
C LEU A 41 -17.09 -3.99 -16.92
N GLU A 42 -16.84 -2.72 -16.59
CA GLU A 42 -17.84 -1.64 -16.59
C GLU A 42 -17.81 -0.78 -17.86
N ILE A 43 -16.89 -1.04 -18.80
CA ILE A 43 -16.70 -0.25 -20.03
C ILE A 43 -17.96 -0.27 -20.94
N ASN A 44 -18.79 -1.32 -20.83
CA ASN A 44 -20.05 -1.43 -21.56
C ASN A 44 -21.15 -0.46 -21.06
N LEU A 45 -20.92 0.27 -19.96
CA LEU A 45 -21.88 1.18 -19.36
C LEU A 45 -21.55 2.62 -19.70
N LYS A 46 -22.11 3.16 -20.80
CA LYS A 46 -22.24 4.61 -21.15
C LYS A 46 -21.22 5.54 -20.44
N TRP A 47 -19.94 5.21 -20.49
CA TRP A 47 -18.96 5.91 -19.67
C TRP A 47 -18.75 7.29 -20.28
N ILE A 48 -18.83 8.34 -19.46
CA ILE A 48 -18.62 9.72 -19.90
C ILE A 48 -17.28 10.18 -19.31
N CYS A 49 -16.38 10.65 -20.17
CA CYS A 49 -15.07 11.08 -19.68
C CYS A 49 -15.20 12.33 -18.78
N PRO A 50 -14.27 12.55 -17.83
CA PRO A 50 -14.34 13.69 -16.90
C PRO A 50 -14.42 15.05 -17.61
N ASN A 51 -13.74 15.20 -18.75
CA ASN A 51 -13.76 16.42 -19.56
C ASN A 51 -15.13 16.68 -20.23
N CYS A 52 -15.88 15.62 -20.56
CA CYS A 52 -17.22 15.74 -21.12
C CYS A 52 -18.31 15.77 -20.04
N ALA A 53 -18.06 15.20 -18.87
CA ALA A 53 -19.00 15.22 -17.75
C ALA A 53 -19.25 16.66 -17.26
N SER A 54 -18.20 17.49 -17.23
CA SER A 54 -18.29 18.90 -16.83
C SER A 54 -19.01 19.81 -17.82
N THR A 55 -19.11 19.39 -19.08
CA THR A 55 -19.77 20.17 -20.15
C THR A 55 -21.22 19.76 -20.39
N ILE A 56 -21.68 18.67 -19.77
CA ILE A 56 -23.09 18.28 -19.81
C ILE A 56 -23.85 19.13 -18.78
N PRO A 57 -24.76 20.04 -19.21
CA PRO A 57 -25.62 20.73 -18.27
C PRO A 57 -26.42 19.67 -17.48
N LYS A 58 -26.37 19.77 -16.15
CA LYS A 58 -27.11 18.87 -15.25
C LYS A 58 -28.59 18.91 -15.63
N ARG A 59 -29.06 17.92 -16.41
CA ARG A 59 -30.48 17.72 -16.71
C ARG A 59 -31.16 17.21 -15.45
N GLY A 60 -31.42 18.13 -14.52
CA GLY A 60 -32.01 17.84 -13.21
C GLY A 60 -33.04 18.86 -12.75
N THR A 61 -33.37 19.86 -13.56
CA THR A 61 -34.51 20.76 -13.32
C THR A 61 -35.07 21.19 -14.66
N ILE A 62 -36.04 20.44 -15.18
CA ILE A 62 -37.00 20.98 -16.17
C ILE A 62 -37.95 21.85 -15.36
N ASP A 63 -37.49 23.03 -14.98
CA ASP A 63 -38.39 24.08 -14.52
C ASP A 63 -38.62 24.96 -15.76
N ASN A 64 -39.68 24.65 -16.50
CA ASN A 64 -40.17 25.44 -17.64
C ASN A 64 -40.82 26.75 -17.17
N THR A 65 -40.28 27.37 -16.12
CA THR A 65 -40.67 28.71 -15.70
C THR A 65 -39.72 29.69 -16.40
N PRO A 66 -40.21 30.49 -17.36
CA PRO A 66 -39.38 31.54 -17.95
C PRO A 66 -38.96 32.47 -16.82
N VAL A 67 -37.64 32.64 -16.65
CA VAL A 67 -37.05 33.60 -15.70
C VAL A 67 -37.45 35.00 -16.16
N ARG A 68 -38.63 35.47 -15.74
CA ARG A 68 -38.97 36.88 -15.77
C ARG A 68 -38.21 37.51 -14.62
N PHE A 69 -37.12 38.18 -14.94
CA PHE A 69 -36.44 39.08 -14.01
C PHE A 69 -37.44 40.17 -13.62
N ASN A 70 -38.13 39.97 -12.50
CA ASN A 70 -39.03 40.96 -11.93
C ASN A 70 -38.25 41.69 -10.83
N PRO A 71 -37.83 42.95 -11.04
CA PRO A 71 -37.01 43.70 -10.08
C PRO A 71 -37.73 44.00 -8.75
N ASN A 72 -39.02 43.66 -8.63
CA ASN A 72 -39.82 43.84 -7.41
C ASN A 72 -40.10 42.54 -6.64
N VAL A 73 -39.43 41.43 -6.94
CA VAL A 73 -39.53 40.21 -6.10
C VAL A 73 -38.64 40.39 -4.88
N THR A 74 -39.28 40.55 -3.73
CA THR A 74 -38.65 40.67 -2.41
C THR A 74 -37.57 39.60 -2.23
N VAL A 75 -36.31 40.01 -2.18
CA VAL A 75 -35.21 39.16 -1.70
C VAL A 75 -35.64 38.68 -0.31
N ARG A 76 -35.84 37.36 -0.17
CA ARG A 76 -36.24 36.76 1.09
C ARG A 76 -35.16 37.12 2.11
N SER A 77 -35.49 38.01 3.04
CA SER A 77 -34.56 38.48 4.06
C SER A 77 -34.05 37.28 4.87
N TYR A 78 -32.76 37.28 5.18
CA TYR A 78 -32.08 36.22 5.93
C TYR A 78 -32.90 35.90 7.19
N LYS A 79 -33.49 34.69 7.26
CA LYS A 79 -34.24 34.28 8.45
C LYS A 79 -33.27 34.25 9.63
N ARG A 80 -33.57 34.98 10.69
CA ARG A 80 -32.80 34.97 11.94
C ARG A 80 -32.83 33.54 12.50
N GLN A 81 -31.66 33.03 12.86
CA GLN A 81 -31.54 31.73 13.54
C GLN A 81 -32.24 31.84 14.90
N ALA A 82 -33.04 30.84 15.26
CA ALA A 82 -33.72 30.84 16.55
C ALA A 82 -32.69 30.66 17.68
N LEU A 83 -32.83 31.43 18.76
CA LEU A 83 -31.88 31.50 19.88
C LEU A 83 -31.67 30.17 20.64
N LEU A 84 -32.44 29.13 20.32
CA LEU A 84 -32.41 27.81 20.96
C LEU A 84 -32.16 26.67 19.96
N SER A 85 -31.81 26.98 18.71
CA SER A 85 -31.35 25.95 17.78
C SER A 85 -29.93 25.51 18.18
N PRO A 86 -29.63 24.20 18.20
CA PRO A 86 -28.25 23.73 18.30
C PRO A 86 -27.39 24.47 17.28
N PRO A 87 -26.13 24.82 17.59
CA PRO A 87 -25.22 25.36 16.59
C PRO A 87 -25.24 24.41 15.40
N ASN A 88 -25.41 24.97 14.21
CA ASN A 88 -25.37 24.18 13.00
C ASN A 88 -23.92 23.70 12.88
N ASN A 89 -23.64 22.46 13.29
CA ASN A 89 -22.31 21.84 13.30
C ASN A 89 -21.73 21.62 11.88
N ASN A 90 -22.17 22.40 10.89
CA ASN A 90 -21.60 22.47 9.56
C ASN A 90 -20.26 23.22 9.54
N GLU A 91 -19.66 23.51 10.71
CA GLU A 91 -18.24 23.85 10.87
C GLU A 91 -17.34 22.59 10.86
N ALA A 92 -17.77 21.51 10.20
CA ALA A 92 -16.81 20.54 9.72
C ALA A 92 -15.93 21.27 8.68
N HIS A 93 -14.76 21.75 9.10
CA HIS A 93 -13.77 22.28 8.18
C HIS A 93 -13.61 21.27 7.03
N PRO A 94 -13.81 21.67 5.77
CA PRO A 94 -13.60 20.78 4.65
C PRO A 94 -12.15 20.32 4.72
N LEU A 95 -11.95 18.99 4.85
CA LEU A 95 -10.63 18.35 4.89
C LEU A 95 -9.75 18.99 3.82
N THR A 96 -8.73 19.73 4.26
CA THR A 96 -7.83 20.37 3.31
C THR A 96 -6.90 19.31 2.75
N HIS A 97 -6.34 19.58 1.57
CA HIS A 97 -5.36 18.69 0.96
C HIS A 97 -4.15 18.42 1.89
N ASP A 98 -3.80 19.40 2.73
CA ASP A 98 -2.70 19.26 3.69
C ASP A 98 -3.08 18.37 4.89
N ASP A 99 -4.34 18.37 5.33
CA ASP A 99 -4.83 17.43 6.36
C ASP A 99 -4.74 15.99 5.87
N VAL A 100 -5.14 15.73 4.61
CA VAL A 100 -5.04 14.40 4.01
C VAL A 100 -3.58 13.96 3.89
N ARG A 101 -2.68 14.86 3.47
CA ARG A 101 -1.24 14.57 3.40
C ARG A 101 -0.65 14.27 4.78
N ALA A 102 -1.04 15.00 5.81
CA ALA A 102 -0.58 14.77 7.18
C ALA A 102 -1.03 13.39 7.68
N ILE A 103 -2.31 13.05 7.50
CA ILE A 103 -2.86 11.73 7.87
C ILE A 103 -2.13 10.61 7.12
N MET A 104 -1.92 10.75 5.81
CA MET A 104 -1.19 9.74 5.03
C MET A 104 0.25 9.56 5.52
N ASN A 105 0.95 10.64 5.82
CA ASN A 105 2.31 10.58 6.33
C ASN A 105 2.39 9.89 7.69
N ASP A 106 1.43 10.15 8.59
CA ASP A 106 1.40 9.51 9.90
C ASP A 106 1.08 8.01 9.80
N VAL A 107 0.13 7.64 8.93
CA VAL A 107 -0.17 6.23 8.63
C VAL A 107 1.06 5.52 8.06
N LEU A 108 1.72 6.13 7.06
CA LEU A 108 2.93 5.57 6.47
C LEU A 108 4.07 5.41 7.49
N LYS A 109 4.31 6.42 8.34
CA LYS A 109 5.31 6.35 9.41
C LYS A 109 4.99 5.22 10.39
N SER A 110 3.72 5.08 10.80
CA SER A 110 3.29 4.01 11.70
C SER A 110 3.55 2.63 11.07
N HIS A 111 3.11 2.42 9.83
CA HIS A 111 3.31 1.14 9.14
C HIS A 111 4.79 0.83 8.92
N MET A 112 5.61 1.82 8.59
CA MET A 112 7.06 1.61 8.42
C MET A 112 7.73 1.27 9.75
N ALA A 113 7.31 1.90 10.86
CA ALA A 113 7.82 1.58 12.18
C ALA A 113 7.48 0.15 12.60
N ASP A 114 6.25 -0.29 12.34
CA ASP A 114 5.80 -1.64 12.68
C ASP A 114 6.46 -2.70 11.78
N PHE A 115 6.58 -2.43 10.48
CA PHE A 115 7.33 -3.27 9.56
C PHE A 115 8.80 -3.44 9.99
N THR A 116 9.44 -2.34 10.39
CA THR A 116 10.83 -2.38 10.89
C THR A 116 10.95 -3.20 12.18
N LYS A 117 9.97 -3.11 13.08
CA LYS A 117 9.93 -3.97 14.29
C LYS A 117 9.76 -5.44 13.93
N GLU A 118 8.90 -5.75 12.97
CA GLU A 118 8.64 -7.12 12.53
C GLU A 118 9.88 -7.75 11.88
N ILE A 119 10.58 -7.02 11.01
CA ILE A 119 11.87 -7.44 10.46
C ILE A 119 12.87 -7.72 11.57
N ASN A 120 13.03 -6.79 12.51
CA ASN A 120 13.98 -6.96 13.61
C ASN A 120 13.66 -8.18 14.47
N ARG A 121 12.36 -8.44 14.72
CA ARG A 121 11.92 -9.62 15.46
C ARG A 121 12.20 -10.90 14.69
N SER A 122 11.92 -10.92 13.39
CA SER A 122 12.17 -12.06 12.51
C SER A 122 13.65 -12.39 12.44
N LEU A 123 14.50 -11.39 12.16
CA LEU A 123 15.96 -11.55 12.10
C LEU A 123 16.54 -12.05 13.43
N ARG A 124 16.11 -11.48 14.56
CA ARG A 124 16.52 -11.96 15.89
C ARG A 124 16.09 -13.41 16.12
N GLY A 125 14.87 -13.75 15.75
CA GLY A 125 14.36 -15.12 15.88
C GLY A 125 15.18 -16.13 15.07
N MET A 126 15.55 -15.78 13.84
CA MET A 126 16.42 -16.61 13.00
C MET A 126 17.83 -16.73 13.59
N LEU A 127 18.44 -15.62 13.99
CA LEU A 127 19.79 -15.63 14.59
C LEU A 127 19.83 -16.44 15.90
N ASP A 128 18.82 -16.31 16.75
CA ASP A 128 18.72 -17.08 17.99
C ASP A 128 18.54 -18.59 17.72
N ALA A 129 17.79 -18.96 16.69
CA ALA A 129 17.62 -20.36 16.29
C ALA A 129 18.94 -20.95 15.78
N GLU A 130 19.61 -20.27 14.85
CA GLU A 130 20.90 -20.69 14.31
C GLU A 130 21.98 -20.77 15.40
N MET A 131 22.05 -19.78 16.29
CA MET A 131 23.01 -19.80 17.41
C MET A 131 22.74 -20.93 18.39
N LYS A 132 21.48 -21.32 18.62
CA LYS A 132 21.16 -22.50 19.43
C LYS A 132 21.63 -23.79 18.77
N THR A 133 21.44 -23.92 17.46
CA THR A 133 21.92 -25.08 16.68
C THR A 133 23.44 -25.18 16.77
N ILE A 134 24.16 -24.10 16.45
CA ILE A 134 25.63 -24.03 16.54
C ILE A 134 26.12 -24.41 17.95
N LYS A 135 25.46 -23.89 19.00
CA LYS A 135 25.81 -24.23 20.38
C LYS A 135 25.55 -25.71 20.71
N GLY A 136 24.55 -26.32 20.08
CA GLY A 136 24.32 -27.77 20.12
C GLY A 136 25.48 -28.53 19.52
N ASP A 137 25.84 -28.20 18.28
CA ASP A 137 26.94 -28.85 17.55
C ASP A 137 28.27 -28.75 18.31
N PHE A 138 28.59 -27.58 18.89
CA PHE A 138 29.79 -27.41 19.73
C PHE A 138 29.78 -28.32 20.96
N LYS A 139 28.63 -28.57 21.58
CA LYS A 139 28.53 -29.52 22.70
C LYS A 139 28.76 -30.95 22.23
N GLU A 140 28.27 -31.32 21.06
CA GLU A 140 28.50 -32.66 20.50
C GLU A 140 29.95 -32.88 20.10
N ILE A 141 30.58 -31.89 19.47
CA ILE A 141 32.02 -31.90 19.17
C ILE A 141 32.83 -32.05 20.46
N LYS A 142 32.47 -31.30 21.51
CA LYS A 142 33.15 -31.41 22.81
C LYS A 142 33.07 -32.84 23.38
N LYS A 143 31.88 -33.46 23.34
CA LYS A 143 31.69 -34.85 23.79
C LYS A 143 32.51 -35.83 22.95
N SER A 144 32.53 -35.64 21.62
CA SER A 144 33.34 -36.47 20.72
C SER A 144 34.83 -36.38 21.07
N MET A 145 35.32 -35.17 21.32
CA MET A 145 36.71 -34.93 21.72
C MET A 145 37.05 -35.57 23.07
N GLU A 146 36.16 -35.45 24.06
CA GLU A 146 36.31 -36.10 25.37
C GLU A 146 36.38 -37.63 25.23
N PHE A 147 35.53 -38.21 24.37
CA PHE A 147 35.56 -39.65 24.07
C PHE A 147 36.85 -40.09 23.36
N ILE A 148 37.30 -39.34 22.35
CA ILE A 148 38.55 -39.63 21.64
C ILE A 148 39.74 -39.54 22.59
N ASN A 149 39.80 -38.51 23.44
CA ASN A 149 40.86 -38.38 24.43
C ASN A 149 40.85 -39.57 25.41
N GLY A 150 39.68 -39.97 25.91
CA GLY A 150 39.57 -41.12 26.81
C GLY A 150 40.01 -42.44 26.14
N THR A 151 39.62 -42.67 24.89
CA THR A 151 40.06 -43.87 24.14
C THR A 151 41.55 -43.85 23.85
N PHE A 152 42.12 -42.68 23.55
CA PHE A 152 43.56 -42.50 23.35
C PHE A 152 44.35 -42.76 24.64
N GLU A 153 43.89 -42.25 25.78
CA GLU A 153 44.51 -42.50 27.08
C GLU A 153 44.48 -44.00 27.44
N MET A 154 43.35 -44.69 27.22
CA MET A 154 43.26 -46.15 27.41
C MET A 154 44.25 -46.90 26.52
N LEU A 155 44.34 -46.55 25.23
CA LEU A 155 45.31 -47.13 24.29
C LEU A 155 46.76 -46.95 24.74
N GLN A 156 47.10 -45.77 25.30
CA GLN A 156 48.44 -45.55 25.85
C GLN A 156 48.74 -46.43 27.06
N ILE A 157 47.75 -46.63 27.94
CA ILE A 157 47.89 -47.49 29.12
C ILE A 157 48.12 -48.94 28.67
N ASP A 158 47.27 -49.48 27.79
CA ASP A 158 47.40 -50.84 27.27
C ASP A 158 48.73 -51.07 26.57
N HIS A 159 49.17 -50.10 25.76
CA HIS A 159 50.47 -50.17 25.09
C HIS A 159 51.64 -50.22 26.09
N LYS A 160 51.62 -49.40 27.15
CA LYS A 160 52.64 -49.44 28.21
C LYS A 160 52.65 -50.78 28.95
N ALA A 161 51.48 -51.29 29.34
CA ALA A 161 51.35 -52.59 30.01
C ALA A 161 51.89 -53.74 29.15
N ASN A 162 51.58 -53.74 27.85
CA ASN A 162 52.11 -54.72 26.92
C ASN A 162 53.63 -54.63 26.75
N GLN A 163 54.20 -53.42 26.75
CA GLN A 163 55.65 -53.24 26.69
C GLN A 163 56.37 -53.77 27.95
N GLU A 164 55.75 -53.69 29.12
CA GLU A 164 56.30 -54.25 30.36
C GLU A 164 56.25 -55.78 30.35
N ASN A 165 55.13 -56.37 29.89
CA ASN A 165 54.97 -57.83 29.79
C ASN A 165 55.95 -58.48 28.79
N ILE A 166 56.35 -57.79 27.72
CA ILE A 166 57.33 -58.32 26.74
C ILE A 166 58.77 -58.29 27.30
N LYS A 167 59.05 -57.43 28.27
CA LYS A 167 60.39 -57.28 28.86
C LYS A 167 60.64 -58.22 30.04
N SER A 168 59.60 -58.84 30.59
CA SER A 168 59.68 -59.80 31.70
C SER A 168 59.79 -61.24 31.20
#